data_AF-A0A2V9NHQ0-F1
#
_entry.id   AF-A0A2V9NHQ0-F1
#
_cell.length_a   1.000
_cell.length_b   1.000
_cell.length_c   1.000
_cell.angle_alpha   90.00
_cell.angle_beta   90.00
_cell.angle_gamma   90.00
#
_symmetry.space_group_name_H-M   'P 1'
#
loop_
_entity.id
_entity.type
_entity.pdbx_description
1 polymer ?
#
loop_
_entity_poly.entity_id
_entity_poly.type
_entity_poly.pdbx_seq_one_letter_code
_entity_poly.pdbx_strand_id
1 'polypeptide(L)'
;MLLSKEYVGYLARETVKRLAASEFIETKSLPVVTEKVHAAMLEELGLEDRINDEVRVILEAYSDEMRNSGANYQEMFRKVKNELVRKYKAVL
;
A
#
# COMPACT_ATOMS: atom_id res chain seq x y z
N MET A 1 -3.86 -2.42 -7.03
CA MET A 1 -2.39 -2.55 -6.88
C MET A 1 -1.81 -2.58 -8.28
N LEU A 2 -0.74 -1.81 -8.54
CA LEU A 2 -0.11 -1.74 -9.86
C LEU A 2 0.55 -3.06 -10.29
N LEU A 3 1.07 -3.83 -9.32
CA LEU A 3 1.71 -5.12 -9.54
C LEU A 3 0.80 -6.26 -9.09
N SER A 4 0.83 -7.40 -9.78
CA SER A 4 0.11 -8.60 -9.35
C SER A 4 0.80 -9.22 -8.11
N LYS A 5 0.02 -9.91 -7.27
CA LYS A 5 0.55 -10.55 -6.06
C LYS A 5 1.62 -11.58 -6.38
N GLU A 6 1.41 -12.34 -7.46
CA GLU A 6 2.34 -13.34 -7.97
C GLU A 6 3.68 -12.71 -8.37
N TYR A 7 3.63 -11.53 -9.00
CA TYR A 7 4.85 -10.81 -9.39
C TYR A 7 5.59 -10.24 -8.17
N VAL A 8 4.88 -9.74 -7.17
CA VAL A 8 5.49 -9.31 -5.90
C VAL A 8 6.15 -10.48 -5.19
N GLY A 9 5.52 -11.66 -5.17
CA GLY A 9 6.13 -12.88 -4.64
C GLY A 9 7.42 -13.29 -5.35
N TYR A 10 7.44 -13.18 -6.69
CA TYR A 10 8.67 -13.38 -7.47
C TYR A 10 9.77 -12.38 -7.09
N LEU A 11 9.43 -11.08 -7.00
CA LEU A 11 10.38 -10.03 -6.63
C LEU A 11 10.97 -10.24 -5.23
N ALA A 12 10.14 -10.62 -4.25
CA ALA A 12 10.58 -10.88 -2.89
C ALA A 12 11.62 -12.02 -2.84
N ARG A 13 11.35 -13.11 -3.57
CA ARG A 13 12.27 -14.25 -3.66
C ARG A 13 13.60 -13.87 -4.32
N GLU A 14 13.55 -13.17 -5.44
CA GLU A 14 14.77 -12.77 -6.16
C GLU A 14 15.60 -11.76 -5.34
N THR A 15 14.93 -10.84 -4.64
CA THR A 15 15.58 -9.87 -3.74
C THR A 15 16.31 -10.58 -2.60
N VAL A 16 15.64 -11.46 -1.86
CA VAL A 16 16.26 -12.20 -0.74
C VAL A 16 17.40 -13.09 -1.22
N LYS A 17 17.25 -13.74 -2.39
CA LYS A 17 18.32 -14.54 -2.99
C LYS A 17 19.57 -13.70 -3.28
N ARG A 18 19.41 -12.50 -3.87
CA ARG A 18 20.54 -11.60 -4.17
C ARG A 18 21.20 -11.05 -2.91
N LEU A 19 20.41 -10.70 -1.90
CA LEU A 19 20.92 -10.21 -0.62
C LEU A 19 21.78 -11.27 0.09
N ALA A 20 21.33 -12.52 0.09
CA ALA A 20 22.11 -13.62 0.65
C ALA A 20 23.37 -13.93 -0.19
N ALA A 21 23.25 -13.93 -1.52
CA ALA A 21 24.38 -14.20 -2.42
C ALA A 21 25.47 -13.12 -2.36
N SER A 22 25.10 -11.88 -2.01
CA SER A 22 26.03 -10.76 -1.86
C SER A 22 26.51 -10.57 -0.41
N GLU A 23 26.22 -11.53 0.47
CA GLU A 23 26.61 -11.53 1.89
C GLU A 23 26.11 -10.31 2.70
N PHE A 24 25.06 -9.62 2.23
CA PHE A 24 24.43 -8.53 2.98
C PHE A 24 23.58 -9.00 4.15
N ILE A 25 23.12 -10.25 4.10
CA ILE A 25 22.31 -10.88 5.15
C ILE A 25 22.82 -12.28 5.45
N GLU A 26 22.79 -12.67 6.71
CA GLU A 26 22.97 -14.06 7.15
C GLU A 26 21.66 -14.56 7.76
N THR A 27 21.21 -15.74 7.36
CA THR A 27 19.96 -16.31 7.88
C THR A 27 20.03 -17.83 7.99
N LYS A 28 19.39 -18.35 9.04
CA LYS A 28 19.21 -19.79 9.26
C LYS A 28 18.14 -20.39 8.34
N SER A 29 17.24 -19.56 7.80
CA SER A 29 16.14 -20.01 6.95
C SER A 29 15.79 -18.95 5.91
N LEU A 30 16.22 -19.18 4.67
CA LEU A 30 15.92 -18.34 3.53
C LEU A 30 14.40 -18.26 3.21
N PRO A 31 13.62 -19.36 3.32
CA PRO A 31 12.17 -19.31 3.09
C PRO A 31 11.46 -18.35 4.06
N VAL A 32 11.80 -18.37 5.35
CA VAL A 32 11.16 -17.49 6.34
C VAL A 32 11.44 -16.02 6.07
N VAL A 33 12.67 -15.68 5.65
CA VAL A 33 13.01 -14.31 5.27
C VAL A 33 12.25 -13.89 4.01
N THR A 34 12.13 -14.80 3.04
CA THR A 34 11.39 -14.56 1.80
C THR A 34 9.93 -14.24 2.08
N GLU A 35 9.26 -15.02 2.95
CA GLU A 35 7.87 -14.75 3.34
C GLU A 35 7.70 -13.40 4.04
N LYS A 36 8.63 -13.04 4.94
CA LYS A 36 8.60 -11.73 5.62
C LYS A 36 8.77 -10.57 4.64
N VAL A 37 9.72 -10.68 3.71
CA VAL A 37 9.94 -9.66 2.69
C VAL A 37 8.73 -9.58 1.76
N HIS A 38 8.17 -10.71 1.36
CA HIS A 38 6.96 -10.75 0.55
C HIS A 38 5.78 -10.05 1.23
N ALA A 39 5.53 -10.36 2.51
CA ALA A 39 4.48 -9.71 3.29
C ALA A 39 4.69 -8.19 3.39
N ALA A 40 5.92 -7.75 3.69
CA ALA A 40 6.25 -6.33 3.76
C ALA A 40 6.07 -5.62 2.40
N MET A 41 6.50 -6.26 1.31
CA MET A 41 6.31 -5.70 -0.05
C MET A 41 4.83 -5.62 -0.43
N LEU A 42 4.01 -6.61 -0.08
CA LEU A 42 2.56 -6.56 -0.33
C LEU A 42 1.88 -5.45 0.48
N GLU A 43 2.27 -5.28 1.75
CA GLU A 43 1.74 -4.23 2.60
C GLU A 43 2.04 -2.83 2.04
N GLU A 44 3.28 -2.63 1.61
CA GLU A 44 3.76 -1.36 1.08
C GLU A 44 3.15 -1.05 -0.29
N LEU A 45 3.23 -2.00 -1.22
CA LEU A 45 2.70 -1.82 -2.59
C LEU A 45 1.18 -1.72 -2.62
N GLY A 46 0.49 -2.29 -1.62
CA GLY A 46 -0.95 -2.19 -1.44
C GLY A 46 -1.42 -0.96 -0.66
N LEU A 47 -0.51 -0.14 -0.14
CA LEU A 47 -0.86 1.00 0.71
C LEU A 47 -1.71 2.03 -0.05
N GLU A 48 -1.40 2.30 -1.32
CA GLU A 48 -2.17 3.27 -2.10
C GLU A 48 -3.63 2.81 -2.31
N ASP A 49 -3.84 1.53 -2.65
CA ASP A 49 -5.21 1.02 -2.83
C ASP A 49 -6.00 1.10 -1.54
N ARG A 50 -5.39 0.73 -0.41
CA ARG A 50 -6.02 0.83 0.92
C ARG A 50 -6.44 2.26 1.22
N ILE A 51 -5.56 3.23 0.95
CA ILE A 51 -5.88 4.66 1.10
C ILE A 51 -7.05 5.02 0.19
N ASN A 52 -7.02 4.64 -1.08
CA ASN A 52 -8.09 4.97 -2.03
C ASN A 52 -9.44 4.37 -1.61
N ASP A 53 -9.46 3.14 -1.11
CA ASP A 53 -10.67 2.48 -0.62
C ASP A 53 -11.18 3.14 0.67
N GLU A 54 -10.30 3.52 1.60
CA GLU A 54 -10.69 4.26 2.80
C GLU A 54 -11.27 5.64 2.46
N VAL A 55 -10.70 6.36 1.48
CA VAL A 55 -11.28 7.62 0.98
C VAL A 55 -12.71 7.39 0.48
N ARG A 56 -12.97 6.32 -0.28
CA ARG A 56 -14.32 6.02 -0.80
C ARG A 56 -15.30 5.78 0.32
N VAL A 57 -14.94 4.95 1.31
CA VAL A 57 -15.79 4.66 2.47
C VAL A 57 -16.11 5.94 3.25
N ILE A 58 -15.12 6.81 3.45
CA ILE A 58 -15.33 8.12 4.09
C ILE A 58 -16.32 8.94 3.28
N LEU A 59 -16.10 9.11 1.98
CA LEU A 59 -16.99 9.94 1.15
C LEU A 59 -18.41 9.36 1.03
N GLU A 60 -18.58 8.04 1.05
CA GLU A 60 -19.89 7.41 1.10
C GLU A 60 -20.64 7.76 2.39
N ALA A 61 -19.95 7.74 3.53
CA ALA A 61 -20.51 8.13 4.83
C ALA A 61 -20.93 9.61 4.87
N TYR A 62 -20.25 10.49 4.13
CA TYR A 62 -20.56 11.93 4.04
C TYR A 62 -21.39 12.32 2.80
N SER A 63 -21.96 11.35 2.08
CA SER A 63 -22.62 11.58 0.79
C SER A 63 -23.81 12.55 0.86
N ASP A 64 -24.66 12.44 1.89
CA ASP A 64 -25.81 13.33 2.10
C ASP A 64 -25.39 14.77 2.44
N GLU A 65 -24.34 14.93 3.25
CA GLU A 65 -23.80 16.24 3.62
C GLU A 65 -23.13 16.94 2.44
N MET A 66 -22.40 16.19 1.60
CA MET A 66 -21.85 16.71 0.34
C MET A 66 -22.95 17.16 -0.62
N ARG A 67 -24.08 16.43 -0.67
CA ARG A 67 -25.23 16.79 -1.50
C ARG A 67 -25.89 18.07 -1.03
N ASN A 68 -26.02 18.25 0.29
CA ASN A 68 -26.62 19.45 0.89
C ASN A 68 -25.71 20.68 0.80
N SER A 69 -24.39 20.49 0.85
CA SER A 69 -23.39 21.56 0.76
C SER A 69 -22.97 21.91 -0.67
N GLY A 70 -23.37 21.11 -1.66
CA GLY A 70 -22.94 21.27 -3.06
C GLY A 70 -21.46 20.97 -3.29
N ALA A 71 -20.83 20.21 -2.38
CA ALA A 71 -19.41 19.91 -2.45
C ALA A 71 -19.07 18.98 -3.62
N ASN A 72 -17.99 19.29 -4.34
CA ASN A 72 -17.51 18.46 -5.45
C ASN A 72 -16.79 17.21 -4.92
N TYR A 73 -17.30 16.03 -5.27
CA TYR A 73 -16.71 14.74 -4.91
C TYR A 73 -15.22 14.63 -5.27
N GLN A 74 -14.82 15.10 -6.46
CA GLN A 74 -13.42 15.01 -6.90
C GLN A 74 -12.48 15.85 -6.03
N GLU A 75 -12.93 17.03 -5.59
CA GLU A 75 -12.14 17.89 -4.71
C GLU A 75 -12.03 17.30 -3.30
N MET A 76 -13.14 16.78 -2.77
CA MET A 76 -13.17 16.13 -1.46
C MET A 76 -12.32 14.86 -1.45
N PHE A 77 -12.37 14.05 -2.51
CA PHE A 77 -11.51 12.89 -2.69
C PHE A 77 -10.03 13.26 -2.59
N ARG A 78 -9.60 14.31 -3.30
CA ARG A 78 -8.21 14.79 -3.24
C ARG A 78 -7.84 15.26 -1.83
N LYS A 79 -8.71 16.01 -1.15
CA LYS A 79 -8.47 16.50 0.21
C LYS A 79 -8.31 15.36 1.22
N VAL A 80 -9.28 14.45 1.26
CA VAL A 80 -9.28 13.30 2.18
C VAL A 80 -8.11 12.35 1.88
N LYS A 81 -7.81 12.10 0.59
CA LYS A 81 -6.62 11.33 0.19
C LYS A 81 -5.35 11.96 0.76
N ASN A 82 -5.16 13.27 0.59
CA ASN A 82 -3.97 13.96 1.10
C ASN A 82 -3.85 13.89 2.63
N GLU A 83 -4.97 13.97 3.36
CA GLU A 83 -4.96 13.81 4.82
C GLU A 83 -4.59 12.38 5.24
N LEU A 84 -5.17 11.37 4.60
CA LEU A 84 -4.83 9.97 4.88
C LEU A 84 -3.38 9.64 4.54
N VAL A 85 -2.86 10.13 3.41
CA VAL A 85 -1.44 9.97 3.03
C VAL A 85 -0.50 10.51 4.10
N ARG A 86 -0.80 11.70 4.64
CA ARG A 86 -0.04 12.29 5.74
C ARG A 86 -0.14 11.47 7.02
N LYS A 87 -1.34 10.97 7.35
CA LYS A 87 -1.58 10.14 8.53
C LYS A 87 -0.82 8.82 8.47
N TYR A 88 -0.82 8.17 7.31
CA TYR A 88 -0.10 6.92 7.08
C TYR A 88 1.40 7.12 6.83
N LYS A 89 1.88 8.37 6.77
CA LYS A 89 3.26 8.70 6.35
C LYS A 89 3.65 8.00 5.05
N ALA A 90 2.67 7.77 4.18
CA ALA A 90 2.87 7.08 2.93
C ALA A 90 3.72 7.96 2.01
N VAL A 91 4.74 7.37 1.39
CA VAL A 91 5.49 8.02 0.30
C VAL A 91 4.85 7.51 -0.99
N LEU A 92 3.93 8.31 -1.54
CA LEU A 92 3.25 8.05 -2.81
C LEU A 92 3.94 8.79 -3.96
#